data_AF-A0A5C4PR02-F1
#
_entry.id   AF-A0A5C4PR02-F1
#
_cell.length_a   1.000
_cell.length_b   1.000
_cell.length_c   1.000
_cell.angle_alpha   90.00
_cell.angle_beta   90.00
_cell.angle_gamma   90.00
#
_symmetry.space_group_name_H-M   'P 1'
#
loop_
_entity.id
_entity.type
_entity.pdbx_description
1 polymer ?
#
loop_
_entity_poly.entity_id
_entity_poly.type
_entity_poly.pdbx_seq_one_letter_code
_entity_poly.pdbx_strand_id
1 'polypeptide(L)'
;METIHFRIDAQTKQLAMQAAKRQQTDLTKLMRERAEQLAAEELEYQSNTHAYWLETQINEAIQRYESQQTHLFDADQSQQKMQQLRRQLTEK
;
A
#
# COMPACT_ATOMS: atom_id res chain seq x y z
N MET A 1 -1.06 -4.18 -24.80
CA MET A 1 -2.22 -4.86 -24.20
C MET A 1 -1.75 -6.24 -23.77
N GLU A 2 -1.81 -6.52 -22.47
CA GLU A 2 -1.47 -7.84 -21.93
C GLU A 2 -2.75 -8.67 -21.80
N THR A 3 -2.65 -9.99 -22.01
CA THR A 3 -3.78 -10.91 -22.01
C THR A 3 -3.68 -11.85 -20.82
N ILE A 4 -4.79 -12.02 -20.09
CA ILE A 4 -4.89 -12.91 -18.94
C ILE A 4 -5.79 -14.09 -19.32
N HIS A 5 -5.31 -15.32 -19.11
CA HIS A 5 -6.07 -16.54 -19.35
C HIS A 5 -6.57 -17.12 -18.03
N PHE A 6 -7.90 -17.26 -17.88
CA PHE A 6 -8.51 -17.88 -16.72
C PHE A 6 -8.94 -19.31 -17.04
N ARG A 7 -8.60 -20.25 -16.15
CA ARG A 7 -9.15 -21.61 -16.18
C ARG A 7 -10.34 -21.68 -15.23
N ILE A 8 -11.52 -21.92 -15.78
CA ILE A 8 -12.79 -22.02 -15.04
C ILE A 8 -13.63 -23.17 -15.60
N ASP A 9 -14.52 -23.72 -14.75
CA ASP A 9 -15.45 -24.75 -15.17
C ASP A 9 -16.46 -24.25 -16.20
N ALA A 10 -16.92 -25.16 -17.06
CA ALA A 10 -17.87 -24.84 -18.12
C ALA A 10 -19.18 -24.26 -17.58
N GLN A 11 -19.69 -24.81 -16.47
CA GLN A 11 -20.91 -24.32 -15.82
C GLN A 11 -20.72 -22.90 -15.27
N THR A 12 -19.61 -22.64 -14.59
CA THR A 12 -19.25 -21.31 -14.06
C THR A 12 -19.15 -20.29 -15.19
N LYS A 13 -18.53 -20.65 -16.31
CA LYS A 13 -18.47 -19.80 -17.51
C LYS A 13 -19.87 -19.45 -18.03
N GLN A 14 -20.77 -20.44 -18.15
CA GLN A 14 -22.13 -20.20 -18.64
C GLN A 14 -22.91 -19.25 -17.73
N LEU A 15 -22.86 -19.48 -16.40
CA LEU A 15 -23.52 -18.63 -15.43
C LEU A 15 -22.96 -17.20 -15.43
N ALA A 16 -21.64 -17.05 -15.50
CA ALA A 16 -21.00 -15.74 -15.58
C ALA A 16 -21.39 -14.97 -16.86
N MET A 17 -21.46 -15.66 -18.00
CA MET A 17 -21.94 -15.05 -19.25
C MET A 17 -23.42 -14.64 -19.18
N GLN A 18 -24.26 -15.43 -18.52
CA GLN A 18 -25.67 -15.07 -18.29
C GLN A 18 -25.79 -13.84 -17.38
N ALA A 19 -24.99 -13.77 -16.32
CA ALA A 19 -24.95 -12.62 -15.43
C ALA A 19 -24.53 -11.34 -16.17
N ALA A 20 -23.48 -11.43 -17.00
CA ALA A 20 -23.04 -10.31 -17.84
C ALA A 20 -24.15 -9.83 -18.79
N LYS A 21 -24.85 -10.75 -19.46
CA LYS A 21 -26.00 -10.42 -20.31
C LYS A 21 -27.12 -9.70 -19.56
N ARG A 22 -27.43 -10.12 -18.32
CA ARG A 22 -28.43 -9.43 -17.48
C ARG A 22 -28.04 -7.98 -17.17
N GLN A 23 -26.75 -7.72 -17.05
CA GLN A 23 -26.20 -6.37 -16.84
C GLN A 23 -25.92 -5.62 -18.15
N GLN A 24 -26.40 -6.14 -19.29
CA GLN A 24 -26.19 -5.56 -20.64
C GLN A 24 -24.71 -5.29 -20.95
N THR A 25 -23.82 -6.15 -20.44
CA THR A 25 -22.36 -6.00 -20.59
C THR A 25 -21.73 -7.34 -21.00
N ASP A 26 -20.45 -7.29 -21.35
CA ASP A 26 -19.65 -8.45 -21.70
C ASP A 26 -18.86 -8.96 -20.51
N LEU A 27 -18.70 -10.29 -20.42
CA LEU A 27 -17.91 -10.92 -19.37
C LEU A 27 -16.47 -10.37 -19.33
N THR A 28 -15.86 -10.13 -20.49
CA THR A 28 -14.51 -9.55 -20.58
C THR A 28 -14.44 -8.14 -19.98
N LYS A 29 -15.50 -7.34 -20.14
CA LYS A 29 -15.55 -5.98 -19.59
C LYS A 29 -15.65 -6.04 -18.06
N LEU A 30 -16.54 -6.87 -17.52
CA LEU A 30 -16.66 -7.09 -16.08
C LEU A 30 -15.37 -7.61 -15.45
N MET A 31 -14.68 -8.54 -16.11
CA MET A 31 -13.42 -9.07 -15.59
C MET A 31 -12.31 -8.02 -15.63
N ARG A 32 -12.32 -7.11 -16.61
CA ARG A 32 -11.40 -5.97 -16.65
C ARG A 32 -11.67 -5.00 -15.50
N GLU A 33 -12.93 -4.59 -15.32
CA GLU A 33 -13.33 -3.70 -14.23
C GLU A 33 -12.98 -4.31 -12.87
N ARG A 34 -13.19 -5.62 -12.68
CA ARG A 34 -12.80 -6.30 -11.44
C ARG A 34 -11.29 -6.32 -11.23
N ALA A 35 -10.50 -6.52 -12.29
CA ALA A 35 -9.04 -6.47 -12.21
C ALA A 35 -8.53 -5.06 -11.85
N GLU A 36 -9.14 -4.01 -12.41
CA GLU A 36 -8.84 -2.61 -12.07
C GLU A 36 -9.17 -2.31 -10.61
N GLN A 37 -10.32 -2.79 -10.11
CA GLN A 37 -10.69 -2.66 -8.70
C GLN A 37 -9.68 -3.36 -7.78
N LEU A 38 -9.28 -4.60 -8.11
CA LEU A 38 -8.26 -5.33 -7.34
C LEU A 38 -6.93 -4.59 -7.30
N ALA A 39 -6.51 -3.98 -8.42
CA ALA A 39 -5.29 -3.18 -8.46
C ALA A 39 -5.40 -1.92 -7.59
N ALA A 40 -6.55 -1.26 -7.59
CA ALA A 40 -6.81 -0.10 -6.74
C ALA A 40 -6.81 -0.46 -5.25
N GLU A 41 -7.45 -1.58 -4.88
CA GLU A 41 -7.45 -2.12 -3.50
C GLU A 41 -6.01 -2.39 -3.03
N GLU A 42 -5.18 -3.02 -3.86
CA GLU A 42 -3.79 -3.31 -3.53
C GLU A 42 -2.94 -2.03 -3.41
N LEU A 43 -3.14 -1.05 -4.28
CA LEU A 43 -2.48 0.26 -4.19
C LEU A 43 -2.86 1.00 -2.91
N GLU A 44 -4.13 0.96 -2.54
CA GLU A 44 -4.62 1.53 -1.29
C GLU A 44 -3.99 0.82 -0.09
N TYR A 45 -3.94 -0.52 -0.08
CA TYR A 45 -3.26 -1.27 0.97
C TYR A 45 -1.79 -0.89 1.12
N GLN A 46 -1.05 -0.81 0.01
CA GLN A 46 0.37 -0.42 0.02
C GLN A 46 0.56 1.02 0.52
N SER A 47 -0.33 1.93 0.10
CA SER A 47 -0.29 3.34 0.52
C SER A 47 -0.60 3.50 2.00
N ASN A 48 -1.62 2.79 2.49
CA ASN A 48 -2.04 2.81 3.88
C ASN A 48 -1.08 2.04 4.79
N THR A 49 -0.36 1.04 4.30
CA THR A 49 0.67 0.33 5.07
C THR A 49 1.78 1.29 5.49
N HIS A 50 2.20 2.19 4.61
CA HIS A 50 3.19 3.21 4.97
C HIS A 50 2.63 4.23 5.96
N ALA A 51 1.38 4.67 5.77
CA ALA A 51 0.71 5.57 6.69
C ALA A 51 0.54 4.97 8.10
N TYR A 52 0.12 3.71 8.19
CA TYR A 52 -0.02 2.97 9.44
C TYR A 52 1.33 2.74 10.13
N TRP A 53 2.36 2.41 9.36
CA TRP A 53 3.72 2.31 9.88
C TRP A 53 4.18 3.66 10.46
N LEU A 54 3.97 4.75 9.72
CA LEU A 54 4.34 6.10 10.17
C LEU A 54 3.57 6.51 11.43
N GLU A 55 2.26 6.25 11.46
CA GLU A 55 1.39 6.50 12.61
C GLU A 55 1.87 5.73 13.85
N THR A 56 2.27 4.46 13.67
CA THR A 56 2.87 3.65 14.74
C THR A 56 4.16 4.28 15.26
N GLN A 57 5.06 4.72 14.37
CA GLN A 57 6.31 5.38 14.77
C GLN A 57 6.08 6.71 15.49
N ILE A 58 5.09 7.49 15.05
CA ILE A 58 4.70 8.74 15.71
C ILE A 58 4.17 8.45 17.12
N ASN A 59 3.27 7.46 17.26
CA ASN A 59 2.71 7.07 18.54
C ASN A 59 3.79 6.57 19.52
N GLU A 60 4.74 5.76 19.06
CA GLU A 60 5.89 5.35 19.87
C GLU A 60 6.75 6.55 20.30
N ALA A 61 6.99 7.52 19.42
CA ALA A 61 7.75 8.71 19.76
C ALA A 61 7.04 9.56 20.82
N ILE A 62 5.71 9.71 20.73
CA ILE A 62 4.90 10.40 21.74
C ILE A 62 4.98 9.66 23.08
N GLN A 63 4.80 8.34 23.10
CA GLN A 63 4.93 7.55 24.33
C GLN A 63 6.32 7.66 24.99
N ARG A 64 7.39 7.71 24.19
CA ARG A 64 8.75 7.92 24.70
C ARG A 64 8.91 9.32 25.29
N TYR A 65 8.28 10.33 24.69
CA TYR A 65 8.28 11.70 25.19
C TYR A 65 7.52 11.81 26.52
N GLU A 66 6.32 11.24 26.59
CA GLU A 66 5.49 11.23 27.81
C GLU A 66 6.15 10.45 28.96
N SER A 67 6.88 9.38 28.65
CA SER A 67 7.64 8.60 29.64
C SER A 67 8.99 9.23 30.04
N GLN A 68 9.29 10.45 29.60
CA GLN A 68 10.55 11.17 29.85
C GLN A 68 11.82 10.44 29.38
N GLN A 69 11.66 9.50 28.44
CA GLN A 69 12.77 8.72 27.85
C GLN A 69 13.37 9.39 26.61
N THR A 70 13.01 10.65 26.34
CA THR A 70 13.49 11.41 25.18
C THR A 70 14.59 12.39 25.56
N HIS A 71 15.69 12.35 24.80
CA HIS A 71 16.67 13.43 24.78
C HIS A 71 16.32 14.43 23.68
N LEU A 72 16.07 15.67 24.08
CA LEU A 72 15.88 16.80 23.17
C LEU A 72 17.26 17.36 22.79
N PHE A 73 17.42 17.72 21.53
CA PHE A 73 18.64 18.33 21.01
C PHE A 73 18.32 19.73 20.50
N ASP A 74 19.25 20.66 20.69
CA ASP A 74 19.18 21.98 20.07
C ASP A 74 19.40 21.89 18.56
N ALA A 75 19.00 22.94 17.83
CA ALA A 75 19.06 22.99 16.37
C ALA A 75 20.45 22.66 15.81
N ASP A 76 21.51 23.24 16.40
CA ASP A 76 22.89 23.01 15.99
C ASP A 76 23.35 21.57 16.27
N GLN A 77 22.96 21.00 17.41
CA GLN A 77 23.28 19.61 17.77
C GLN A 77 22.56 18.61 16.86
N SER A 78 21.30 18.89 16.51
CA SER A 78 20.51 18.10 15.58
C SER A 78 21.14 18.10 14.19
N GLN A 79 21.58 19.27 13.69
CA GLN A 79 22.22 19.41 12.38
C GLN A 79 23.55 18.67 12.31
N GLN A 80 24.37 18.74 13.37
CA GLN A 80 25.63 18.00 13.46
C GLN A 80 25.42 16.48 13.48
N LYS A 81 24.48 15.98 14.29
CA LYS A 81 24.14 14.55 14.32
C LYS A 81 23.61 14.05 12.98
N MET A 82 22.73 14.81 12.33
CA MET A 82 22.20 14.45 11.02
C MET A 82 23.28 14.41 9.94
N GLN A 83 24.24 15.33 9.96
CA GLN A 83 25.38 15.29 9.05
C GLN A 83 26.26 14.05 9.29
N GLN A 84 26.52 13.69 10.55
CA GLN A 84 27.27 12.48 10.88
C GLN A 84 26.55 11.22 10.41
N LEU A 85 25.23 11.13 10.63
CA LEU A 85 24.42 9.99 10.19
C LEU A 85 24.42 9.83 8.67
N ARG A 86 24.28 10.96 7.94
CA ARG A 86 24.32 10.97 6.46
C ARG A 86 25.67 10.47 5.93
N ARG A 87 26.79 10.88 6.54
CA ARG A 87 28.12 10.38 6.15
C ARG A 87 28.25 8.87 6.36
N GLN A 88 27.84 8.36 7.52
CA GLN A 88 27.88 6.92 7.82
C GLN A 88 27.05 6.06 6.87
N LEU A 89 25.93 6.59 6.34
CA LEU A 89 25.09 5.91 5.36
C LEU A 89 25.64 5.94 3.93
N THR A 90 26.53 6.89 3.63
CA THR A 90 27.10 7.07 2.28
C THR A 90 28.47 6.40 2.16
N GLU A 91 29.15 6.13 3.28
CA GLU A 91 30.42 5.40 3.34
C GLU A 91 30.26 3.86 3.40
N LYS A 92 29.03 3.35 3.31
CA LYS A 92 28.69 1.92 3.23
C LYS A 92 28.30 1.52 1.81
#